data_AF-A0A139AXC8-F1
#
_entry.id   AF-A0A139AXC8-F1
#
_cell.length_a   1.000
_cell.length_b   1.000
_cell.length_c   1.000
_cell.angle_alpha   90.00
_cell.angle_beta   90.00
_cell.angle_gamma   90.00
#
_symmetry.space_group_name_H-M   'P 1'
#
loop_
_entity.id
_entity.type
_entity.pdbx_description
1 polymer ?
#
loop_
_entity_poly.entity_id
_entity_poly.type
_entity_poly.pdbx_seq_one_letter_code
_entity_poly.pdbx_strand_id
1 'polypeptide(L)'
;QYNGIGLSTVRGSGTNGYVQTNKASLPKWREKDARYFEKQQASFGQEIPSEFGGDRQPNADILLHERKRQVEVKCVQLQDQLEEEGLPAEEVEEKVSQLRRDLLAHIEKGGGSDGPGGGTHRIAQQMQQRNERILQGLGIDKATHVEGQAFDWEVR
;
A
#
# COMPACT_ATOMS: atom_id res chain seq x y z
N GLN A 1 -36.83 8.14 33.93
CA GLN A 1 -35.75 8.35 32.95
C GLN A 1 -34.60 7.40 33.23
N TYR A 2 -34.04 6.78 32.19
CA TYR A 2 -32.86 5.91 32.28
C TYR A 2 -31.88 6.32 31.19
N ASN A 3 -30.61 6.56 31.52
CA ASN A 3 -29.57 7.07 30.62
C ASN A 3 -29.99 8.33 29.81
N GLY A 4 -30.77 9.23 30.43
CA GLY A 4 -31.27 10.44 29.77
C GLY A 4 -32.34 10.21 28.69
N ILE A 5 -32.84 8.98 28.55
CA ILE A 5 -33.85 8.57 27.55
C ILE A 5 -35.14 8.15 28.27
N GLY A 6 -36.29 8.47 27.65
CA GLY A 6 -37.63 8.12 28.14
C GLY A 6 -38.33 9.22 28.95
N LEU A 7 -39.52 8.91 29.48
CA LEU A 7 -40.34 9.85 30.23
C LEU A 7 -39.83 10.07 31.67
N SER A 8 -40.03 11.28 32.20
CA SER A 8 -39.76 11.63 33.61
C SER A 8 -40.74 10.95 34.55
N THR A 9 -42.01 10.91 34.17
CA THR A 9 -43.08 10.19 34.86
C THR A 9 -44.02 9.54 33.85
N VAL A 10 -44.60 8.40 34.22
CA VAL A 10 -45.60 7.70 33.41
C VAL A 10 -46.98 8.37 33.54
N ARG A 11 -47.21 9.10 34.65
CA ARG A 11 -48.47 9.78 34.95
C ARG A 11 -48.72 10.92 33.95
N GLY A 12 -49.91 10.93 33.35
CA GLY A 12 -50.30 11.95 32.35
C GLY A 12 -49.84 11.63 30.92
N SER A 13 -49.04 10.59 30.70
CA SER A 13 -48.61 10.17 29.35
C SER A 13 -49.61 9.28 28.61
N GLY A 14 -50.62 8.74 29.32
CA GLY A 14 -51.61 7.84 28.74
C GLY A 14 -51.08 6.47 28.30
N THR A 15 -49.82 6.15 28.61
CA THR A 15 -49.17 4.87 28.28
C THR A 15 -48.54 4.25 29.53
N ASN A 16 -48.02 3.02 29.40
CA ASN A 16 -47.32 2.33 30.49
C ASN A 16 -45.86 2.79 30.69
N GLY A 17 -45.36 3.71 29.86
CA GLY A 17 -43.98 4.23 29.95
C GLY A 17 -42.89 3.27 29.49
N TYR A 18 -43.24 2.23 28.73
CA TYR A 18 -42.28 1.25 28.21
C TYR A 18 -41.45 1.84 27.07
N VAL A 19 -40.12 1.78 27.19
CA VAL A 19 -39.16 2.34 26.22
C VAL A 19 -38.34 1.22 25.61
N GLN A 20 -38.29 1.16 24.28
CA GLN A 20 -37.47 0.20 23.51
C GLN A 20 -36.31 0.90 22.81
N THR A 21 -35.24 0.15 22.55
CA THR A 21 -34.11 0.64 21.76
C THR A 21 -34.48 0.65 20.27
N ASN A 22 -34.01 1.67 19.53
CA ASN A 22 -34.18 1.71 18.09
C ASN A 22 -33.15 0.78 17.41
N LYS A 23 -33.62 -0.32 16.79
CA LYS A 23 -32.77 -1.27 16.06
C LYS A 23 -32.26 -0.76 14.71
N ALA A 24 -32.88 0.28 14.14
CA ALA A 24 -32.42 0.95 12.91
C ALA A 24 -31.38 2.04 13.18
N SER A 25 -31.13 2.38 14.45
CA SER A 25 -30.09 3.33 14.81
C SER A 25 -28.72 2.69 14.60
N LEU A 26 -28.02 3.11 13.55
CA LEU A 26 -26.66 2.65 13.31
C LEU A 26 -25.70 3.35 14.27
N PRO A 27 -24.74 2.62 14.86
CA PRO A 27 -23.74 3.24 15.70
C PRO A 27 -22.84 4.17 14.88
N LYS A 28 -22.45 5.32 15.46
CA LYS A 28 -21.67 6.38 14.80
C LYS A 28 -20.37 5.92 14.12
N TRP A 29 -19.82 4.76 14.49
CA TRP A 29 -18.66 4.20 13.81
C TRP A 29 -18.97 3.66 12.40
N ARG A 30 -20.17 3.11 12.17
CA ARG A 30 -20.61 2.65 10.83
C ARG A 30 -20.92 3.80 9.87
N GLU A 31 -21.23 4.97 10.41
CA GLU A 31 -21.45 6.19 9.63
C GLU A 31 -20.13 6.71 9.01
N LYS A 32 -18.97 6.40 9.62
CA LYS A 32 -17.66 6.69 9.05
C LYS A 32 -17.34 5.79 7.86
N ASP A 33 -17.74 4.51 7.91
CA ASP A 33 -17.54 3.56 6.82
C ASP A 33 -18.39 3.94 5.59
N ALA A 34 -19.63 4.37 5.79
CA ALA A 34 -20.50 4.84 4.70
C ALA A 34 -19.90 6.05 3.98
N ARG A 35 -19.38 7.04 4.72
CA ARG A 35 -18.68 8.21 4.13
C ARG A 35 -17.37 7.85 3.45
N TYR A 36 -16.71 6.78 3.88
CA TYR A 36 -15.50 6.27 3.22
C TYR A 36 -15.84 5.66 1.86
N PHE A 37 -16.91 4.86 1.79
CA PHE A 37 -17.43 4.31 0.53
C PHE A 37 -17.96 5.39 -0.42
N GLU A 38 -18.67 6.39 0.10
CA GLU A 38 -19.19 7.52 -0.70
C GLU A 38 -18.06 8.38 -1.27
N LYS A 39 -17.00 8.64 -0.49
CA LYS A 39 -15.77 9.28 -1.02
C LYS A 39 -15.09 8.44 -2.09
N GLN A 40 -15.07 7.11 -1.93
CA GLN A 40 -14.49 6.21 -2.92
C GLN A 40 -15.28 6.25 -4.24
N GLN A 41 -16.61 6.23 -4.18
CA GLN A 41 -17.47 6.37 -5.37
C GLN A 41 -17.37 7.75 -6.02
N ALA A 42 -17.31 8.83 -5.24
CA ALA A 42 -17.11 10.18 -5.77
C ALA A 42 -15.74 10.34 -6.46
N SER A 43 -14.73 9.58 -6.03
CA SER A 43 -13.40 9.54 -6.65
C SER A 43 -13.36 8.68 -7.93
N PHE A 44 -14.30 7.73 -8.08
CA PHE A 44 -14.43 6.88 -9.26
C PHE A 44 -15.11 7.59 -10.45
N GLY A 45 -15.92 8.63 -10.18
CA GLY A 45 -16.63 9.41 -11.20
C GLY A 45 -15.92 10.67 -11.69
N GLN A 46 -14.85 11.09 -11.00
CA GLN A 46 -13.87 11.99 -11.63
C GLN A 46 -13.04 11.13 -12.57
N GLU A 47 -13.08 11.45 -13.85
CA GLU A 47 -12.03 11.08 -14.79
C GLU A 47 -10.71 11.56 -14.19
N ILE A 48 -10.08 10.71 -13.38
CA ILE A 48 -8.66 10.83 -13.11
C ILE A 48 -8.06 10.73 -14.51
N PRO A 49 -7.44 11.80 -15.04
CA PRO A 49 -6.83 11.74 -16.36
C PRO A 49 -6.03 10.44 -16.43
N SER A 50 -6.10 9.68 -17.52
CA SER A 50 -5.45 8.36 -17.58
C SER A 50 -3.95 8.39 -17.19
N GLU A 51 -3.34 9.58 -17.23
CA GLU A 51 -2.02 9.92 -16.68
C GLU A 51 -1.85 9.69 -15.16
N PHE A 52 -2.91 9.75 -14.36
CA PHE A 52 -2.90 9.59 -12.90
C PHE A 52 -3.65 8.36 -12.38
N GLY A 53 -4.50 7.74 -13.23
CA GLY A 53 -5.39 6.62 -12.89
C GLY A 53 -5.05 5.29 -13.58
N GLY A 54 -4.13 5.27 -14.54
CA GLY A 54 -3.57 4.02 -15.08
C GLY A 54 -2.66 3.34 -14.05
N ASP A 55 -2.50 2.01 -14.18
CA ASP A 55 -1.52 1.23 -13.42
C ASP A 55 -0.21 2.00 -13.31
N ARG A 56 0.07 2.59 -12.14
CA ARG A 56 1.27 3.39 -11.94
C ARG A 56 2.46 2.47 -12.10
N GLN A 57 3.12 2.56 -13.25
CA GLN A 57 4.25 1.71 -13.56
C GLN A 57 5.33 1.90 -12.48
N PRO A 58 6.05 0.83 -12.12
CA PRO A 58 7.19 0.94 -11.22
C PRO A 58 8.23 1.88 -11.84
N ASN A 59 8.67 2.89 -11.10
CA ASN A 59 9.73 3.78 -11.55
C ASN A 59 11.08 3.15 -11.19
N ALA A 60 11.91 2.87 -12.20
CA ALA A 60 13.21 2.23 -12.04
C ALA A 60 14.18 3.07 -11.19
N ASP A 61 14.14 4.40 -11.29
CA ASP A 61 15.00 5.29 -10.52
C ASP A 61 14.69 5.17 -9.02
N ILE A 62 13.40 5.16 -8.67
CA ILE A 62 12.97 5.04 -7.27
C ILE A 62 13.42 3.69 -6.68
N LEU A 63 13.30 2.60 -7.45
CA LEU A 63 13.78 1.29 -7.01
C LEU A 63 15.32 1.27 -6.84
N LEU A 64 16.06 1.90 -7.74
CA LEU A 64 17.51 2.03 -7.62
C LEU A 64 17.91 2.84 -6.37
N HIS A 65 17.19 3.93 -6.10
CA HIS A 65 17.40 4.75 -4.90
C HIS A 65 17.11 3.96 -3.63
N GLU A 66 16.04 3.16 -3.58
CA GLU A 66 15.75 2.28 -2.45
C GLU A 66 16.88 1.27 -2.20
N ARG A 67 17.44 0.66 -3.26
CA ARG A 67 18.60 -0.25 -3.14
C ARG A 67 19.84 0.46 -2.61
N LYS A 68 20.16 1.66 -3.12
CA LYS A 68 21.29 2.47 -2.62
C LYS A 68 21.08 2.86 -1.15
N ARG A 69 19.86 3.25 -0.77
CA ARG A 69 19.53 3.55 0.63
C ARG A 69 19.77 2.34 1.55
N GLN A 70 19.50 1.13 1.08
CA GLN A 70 19.75 -0.09 1.85
C GLN A 70 21.25 -0.39 2.03
N VAL A 71 22.10 0.01 1.08
CA VAL A 71 23.55 -0.03 1.27
C VAL A 71 23.96 0.85 2.43
N GLU A 72 23.48 2.08 2.47
CA GLU A 72 23.80 3.01 3.56
C GLU A 72 23.28 2.52 4.91
N VAL A 73 22.07 1.94 4.95
CA VAL A 73 21.55 1.31 6.19
C VAL A 73 22.49 0.20 6.68
N LYS A 74 22.96 -0.68 5.78
CA LYS A 74 23.92 -1.74 6.15
C LYS A 74 25.26 -1.18 6.61
N CYS A 75 25.73 -0.10 6.00
CA CYS A 75 26.97 0.57 6.40
C CYS A 75 26.86 1.15 7.81
N VAL A 76 25.75 1.82 8.12
CA VAL A 76 25.48 2.34 9.47
C VAL A 76 25.36 1.21 10.49
N GLN A 77 24.65 0.13 10.17
CA GLN A 77 24.55 -1.04 11.06
C GLN A 77 25.91 -1.67 11.37
N LEU A 78 26.79 -1.79 10.37
CA LEU A 78 28.14 -2.29 10.59
C LEU A 78 28.96 -1.32 11.43
N GLN A 79 28.83 -0.01 11.19
CA GLN A 79 29.51 1.00 11.99
C GLN A 79 29.10 0.89 13.47
N ASP A 80 27.80 0.87 13.76
CA ASP A 80 27.27 0.74 15.12
C ASP A 80 27.82 -0.52 15.82
N GLN A 81 27.87 -1.65 15.11
CA GLN A 81 28.42 -2.91 15.64
C GLN A 81 29.90 -2.81 15.99
N LEU A 82 30.72 -2.23 15.10
CA LEU A 82 32.16 -2.13 15.33
C LEU A 82 32.50 -1.10 16.43
N GLU A 83 31.68 -0.05 16.57
CA GLU A 83 31.79 0.92 17.66
C GLU A 83 31.41 0.28 19.02
N GLU A 84 30.36 -0.55 19.07
CA GLU A 84 29.99 -1.32 20.27
C GLU A 84 31.08 -2.33 20.68
N GLU A 85 31.80 -2.91 19.70
CA GLU A 85 32.95 -3.78 19.93
C GLU A 85 34.21 -3.03 20.38
N GLY A 86 34.22 -1.70 20.33
CA GLY A 86 35.32 -0.85 20.80
C GLY A 86 36.52 -0.77 19.85
N LEU A 87 36.32 -0.99 18.55
CA LEU A 87 37.38 -0.83 17.55
C LEU A 87 37.80 0.64 17.39
N PRO A 88 39.06 0.91 17.01
CA PRO A 88 39.52 2.27 16.72
C PRO A 88 38.82 2.82 15.47
N ALA A 89 38.52 4.11 15.48
CA ALA A 89 37.75 4.78 14.43
C ALA A 89 38.32 4.59 13.01
N GLU A 90 39.65 4.53 12.87
CA GLU A 90 40.33 4.30 11.59
C GLU A 90 39.98 2.92 11.00
N GLU A 91 39.99 1.86 11.83
CA GLU A 91 39.64 0.50 11.37
C GLU A 91 38.15 0.37 11.06
N VAL A 92 37.29 1.09 11.79
CA VAL A 92 35.84 1.15 11.52
C VAL A 92 35.60 1.77 10.16
N GLU A 93 36.21 2.92 9.87
CA GLU A 93 36.04 3.62 8.59
C GLU A 93 36.53 2.77 7.40
N GLU A 94 37.68 2.09 7.54
CA GLU A 94 38.19 1.21 6.50
C GLU A 94 37.22 0.07 6.18
N LYS A 95 36.70 -0.63 7.21
CA LYS A 95 35.76 -1.75 7.04
C LYS A 95 34.43 -1.30 6.43
N VAL A 96 33.89 -0.16 6.88
CA VAL A 96 32.65 0.40 6.35
C VAL A 96 32.83 0.88 4.90
N SER A 97 33.99 1.48 4.58
CA SER A 97 34.31 1.92 3.22
C SER A 97 34.46 0.75 2.25
N GLN A 98 35.09 -0.33 2.69
CA GLN A 98 35.17 -1.58 1.92
C GLN A 98 33.77 -2.14 1.65
N LEU A 99 32.94 -2.29 2.69
CA LEU A 99 31.55 -2.77 2.56
C LEU A 99 30.74 -1.91 1.58
N ARG A 100 30.85 -0.58 1.67
CA ARG A 100 30.14 0.34 0.79
C ARG A 100 30.51 0.10 -0.68
N ARG A 101 31.81 -0.03 -0.99
CA ARG A 101 32.29 -0.28 -2.36
C ARG A 101 31.76 -1.61 -2.90
N ASP A 102 31.83 -2.67 -2.10
CA ASP A 102 31.40 -4.01 -2.50
C ASP A 102 29.90 -4.07 -2.80
N LEU A 103 29.09 -3.46 -1.93
CA LEU A 103 27.63 -3.41 -2.10
C LEU A 103 27.20 -2.54 -3.27
N LEU A 104 27.87 -1.41 -3.52
CA LEU A 104 27.60 -0.59 -4.71
C LEU A 104 27.98 -1.30 -6.00
N ALA A 105 29.14 -1.97 -6.05
CA ALA A 105 29.56 -2.76 -7.19
C ALA A 105 28.60 -3.94 -7.48
N HIS A 106 28.02 -4.54 -6.42
CA HIS A 106 26.99 -5.56 -6.58
C HIS A 106 25.69 -4.99 -7.20
N ILE A 107 25.30 -3.77 -6.83
CA ILE A 107 24.14 -3.08 -7.42
C ILE A 107 24.35 -2.76 -8.89
N GLU A 108 25.54 -2.30 -9.27
CA GLU A 108 25.89 -2.01 -10.67
C GLU A 108 25.85 -3.25 -11.56
N LYS A 109 26.17 -4.43 -11.01
CA LYS A 109 26.04 -5.72 -11.69
C LYS A 109 24.60 -6.23 -11.80
N GLY A 110 23.61 -5.42 -11.42
CA GLY A 110 22.20 -5.79 -11.40
C GLY A 110 21.80 -6.67 -10.21
N GLY A 111 22.72 -6.87 -9.26
CA GLY A 111 22.45 -7.57 -8.02
C GLY A 111 21.80 -6.65 -6.97
N GLY A 112 21.22 -7.26 -5.94
CA GLY A 112 20.67 -6.53 -4.80
C GLY A 112 19.21 -6.89 -4.59
N SER A 113 18.86 -7.23 -3.35
CA SER A 113 17.47 -7.38 -2.99
C SER A 113 16.88 -6.01 -2.74
N ASP A 114 15.67 -5.79 -3.25
CA ASP A 114 14.81 -4.80 -2.65
C ASP A 114 14.55 -5.33 -1.23
N GLY A 115 15.09 -4.72 -0.17
CA GLY A 115 15.06 -5.18 1.22
C GLY A 115 13.66 -5.39 1.85
N PRO A 116 13.48 -5.43 3.16
CA PRO A 116 12.13 -5.51 3.75
C PRO A 116 11.45 -4.14 3.73
N GLY A 117 10.34 -3.98 2.99
CA GLY A 117 9.60 -2.72 2.93
C GLY A 117 8.71 -2.60 1.69
N GLY A 118 7.40 -2.45 1.91
CA GLY A 118 6.38 -2.36 0.87
C GLY A 118 6.21 -0.94 0.32
N GLY A 119 7.21 -0.45 -0.39
CA GLY A 119 7.09 0.81 -1.16
C GLY A 119 6.07 0.66 -2.29
N THR A 120 5.35 1.74 -2.62
CA THR A 120 4.29 1.76 -3.65
C THR A 120 4.79 1.26 -5.01
N HIS A 121 5.99 1.68 -5.43
CA HIS A 121 6.57 1.26 -6.71
C HIS A 121 6.98 -0.21 -6.71
N ARG A 122 7.42 -0.73 -5.58
CA ARG A 122 7.75 -2.14 -5.46
C ARG A 122 6.50 -3.02 -5.47
N ILE A 123 5.44 -2.58 -4.80
CA ILE A 123 4.13 -3.24 -4.88
C ILE A 123 3.64 -3.22 -6.33
N ALA A 124 3.78 -2.10 -7.03
CA ALA A 124 3.45 -2.00 -8.45
C ALA A 124 4.29 -2.96 -9.32
N GLN A 125 5.60 -3.07 -9.07
CA GLN A 125 6.47 -4.03 -9.77
C GLN A 125 6.03 -5.48 -9.52
N GLN A 126 5.69 -5.83 -8.28
CA GLN A 126 5.19 -7.17 -7.94
C GLN A 126 3.83 -7.45 -8.57
N MET A 127 2.93 -6.46 -8.58
CA MET A 127 1.64 -6.57 -9.25
C MET A 127 1.80 -6.74 -10.75
N GLN A 128 2.71 -6.02 -11.38
CA GLN A 128 3.02 -6.16 -12.79
C GLN A 128 3.54 -7.57 -13.12
N GLN A 129 4.51 -8.08 -12.35
CA GLN A 129 5.01 -9.46 -12.51
C GLN A 129 3.90 -10.50 -12.28
N ARG A 130 3.03 -10.27 -11.30
CA ARG A 130 1.87 -11.14 -11.04
C ARG A 130 0.91 -11.15 -12.22
N ASN A 131 0.57 -9.98 -12.73
CA ASN A 131 -0.33 -9.82 -13.87
C ASN A 131 0.28 -10.45 -15.13
N GLU A 132 1.59 -10.31 -15.36
CA GLU A 132 2.30 -10.98 -16.45
C GLU A 132 2.23 -12.51 -16.34
N ARG A 133 2.39 -13.07 -15.14
CA ARG A 133 2.21 -14.52 -14.92
C ARG A 133 0.78 -14.97 -15.19
N ILE A 134 -0.21 -14.17 -14.81
CA ILE A 134 -1.63 -14.48 -15.08
C ILE A 134 -1.88 -14.47 -16.59
N LEU A 135 -1.39 -13.45 -17.31
CA LEU A 135 -1.51 -13.38 -18.78
C LEU A 135 -0.88 -14.59 -19.46
N GLN A 136 0.34 -14.97 -19.05
CA GLN A 136 1.01 -16.18 -19.55
C GLN A 136 0.21 -17.45 -19.28
N GLY A 137 -0.32 -17.61 -18.06
CA GLY A 137 -1.13 -18.77 -17.69
C GLY A 137 -2.45 -18.85 -18.46
N LEU A 138 -3.02 -17.71 -18.84
CA LEU A 138 -4.22 -17.62 -19.67
C LEU A 138 -3.92 -17.71 -21.18
N GLY A 139 -2.65 -17.76 -21.59
CA GLY A 139 -2.25 -17.77 -22.99
C GLY A 139 -2.59 -16.46 -23.73
N ILE A 140 -2.68 -15.34 -22.99
CA ILE A 140 -2.99 -14.03 -23.55
C ILE A 140 -1.67 -13.31 -23.86
N ASP A 141 -1.41 -13.08 -25.15
CA ASP A 141 -0.25 -12.30 -25.57
C ASP A 141 -0.53 -10.80 -25.49
N LYS A 142 0.31 -10.09 -24.71
CA LYS A 142 0.16 -8.65 -24.46
C LYS A 142 0.29 -7.79 -25.73
N ALA A 143 0.96 -8.30 -26.76
CA ALA A 143 1.15 -7.62 -28.04
C ALA A 143 -0.07 -7.75 -28.98
N THR A 144 -0.82 -8.84 -28.88
CA THR A 144 -2.00 -9.12 -29.72
C THR A 144 -3.31 -8.79 -29.02
N HIS A 145 -3.31 -8.79 -27.68
CA HIS A 145 -4.49 -8.53 -26.88
C HIS A 145 -4.89 -7.06 -26.96
N VAL A 146 -6.10 -6.82 -27.46
CA VAL A 146 -6.75 -5.50 -27.44
C VAL A 146 -7.92 -5.59 -26.49
N GLU A 147 -7.97 -4.66 -25.53
CA GLU A 147 -9.06 -4.57 -24.57
C GLU A 147 -10.40 -4.37 -25.31
N GLY A 148 -11.43 -5.14 -24.93
CA GLY A 148 -12.76 -5.04 -25.55
C GLY A 148 -13.01 -5.97 -26.75
N GLN A 149 -11.98 -6.58 -27.36
CA GLN A 149 -12.16 -7.49 -28.51
C GLN A 149 -13.11 -8.68 -28.24
N ALA A 150 -13.24 -9.10 -26.98
CA ALA A 150 -14.15 -10.18 -26.60
C ALA A 150 -15.64 -9.78 -26.66
N PHE A 151 -15.95 -8.48 -26.74
CA PHE A 151 -17.31 -7.94 -26.71
C PHE A 151 -17.77 -7.37 -28.06
N ASP A 152 -16.97 -7.48 -29.12
CA ASP A 152 -17.39 -7.14 -30.49
C ASP A 152 -18.18 -8.31 -31.10
N TRP A 153 -19.48 -8.36 -30.79
CA TRP A 153 -20.40 -9.39 -31.28
C TRP A 153 -20.94 -9.12 -32.70
N GLU A 154 -20.67 -7.95 -33.28
CA GLU A 154 -21.23 -7.50 -34.57
C GLU A 154 -20.45 -7.97 -35.82
N VAL A 155 -19.32 -8.69 -35.68
CA VAL A 155 -18.46 -9.10 -36.82
C VAL A 155 -18.41 -10.64 -36.98
N ARG A 156 -19.49 -11.37 -36.67
CA ARG A 156 -19.55 -12.84 -36.86
C ARG A 156 -20.45 -13.27 -38.01
#